data_AF-A0A9D5QB21-F1
#
_entry.id   AF-A0A9D5QB21-F1
#
_cell.length_a   1.000
_cell.length_b   1.000
_cell.length_c   1.000
_cell.angle_alpha   90.00
_cell.angle_beta   90.00
_cell.angle_gamma   90.00
#
_symmetry.space_group_name_H-M   'P 1'
#
loop_
_entity.id
_entity.type
_entity.pdbx_description
1 polymer ?
#
loop_
_entity_poly.entity_id
_entity_poly.type
_entity_poly.pdbx_seq_one_letter_code
_entity_poly.pdbx_strand_id
1 'polypeptide(L)'
;MKTADFIETHFEDAYAIHEICAQMRYPRRIARLCTYIHVKLIENDEHYFERPQPEDEAAIGVLLGKESLEELTDPHLVEITHSPIYTVARKLKKVETMAEKEYGLEYYITSELTARLQLHTDTAFRERMLHLYRNKIRAALEDRRLSD
;
A
#
# COMPACT_ATOMS: atom_id res chain seq x y z
N MET A 1 -12.58 -16.18 9.96
CA MET A 1 -11.61 -16.63 8.95
C MET A 1 -10.35 -17.06 9.68
N LYS A 2 -9.76 -18.23 9.38
CA LYS A 2 -8.49 -18.63 9.99
C LYS A 2 -7.37 -17.83 9.35
N THR A 3 -6.35 -17.46 10.12
CA THR A 3 -5.22 -16.63 9.64
C THR A 3 -4.50 -17.26 8.43
N ALA A 4 -4.46 -18.59 8.34
CA ALA A 4 -3.88 -19.30 7.21
C ALA A 4 -4.64 -19.04 5.90
N ASP A 5 -5.96 -19.21 5.91
CA ASP A 5 -6.83 -18.99 4.74
C ASP A 5 -6.75 -17.54 4.23
N PHE A 6 -6.66 -16.57 5.15
CA PHE A 6 -6.46 -15.16 4.81
C PHE A 6 -5.11 -14.94 4.11
N ILE A 7 -4.02 -15.47 4.67
CA ILE A 7 -2.68 -15.31 4.09
C ILE A 7 -2.62 -15.94 2.70
N GLU A 8 -3.21 -17.12 2.52
CA GLU A 8 -3.19 -17.85 1.25
C GLU A 8 -3.92 -17.06 0.16
N THR A 9 -5.15 -16.63 0.39
CA THR A 9 -5.91 -15.84 -0.59
C THR A 9 -5.25 -14.50 -0.92
N HIS A 10 -4.76 -13.75 0.10
CA HIS A 10 -4.11 -12.47 -0.16
C HIS A 10 -2.76 -12.61 -0.85
N PHE A 11 -2.03 -13.69 -0.58
CA PHE A 11 -0.77 -13.98 -1.26
C PHE A 11 -1.00 -14.36 -2.72
N GLU A 12 -1.99 -15.21 -3.00
CA GLU A 12 -2.36 -15.60 -4.36
C GLU A 12 -2.78 -14.39 -5.20
N ASP A 13 -3.64 -13.53 -4.64
CA ASP A 13 -4.07 -12.30 -5.32
C ASP A 13 -2.90 -11.34 -5.55
N ALA A 14 -2.03 -11.16 -4.55
CA ALA A 14 -0.84 -10.33 -4.71
C ALA A 14 0.09 -10.89 -5.81
N TYR A 15 0.29 -12.20 -5.85
CA TYR A 15 1.10 -12.86 -6.87
C TYR A 15 0.49 -12.68 -8.26
N ALA A 16 -0.82 -12.93 -8.41
CA ALA A 16 -1.54 -12.75 -9.67
C ALA A 16 -1.49 -11.29 -10.17
N ILE A 17 -1.68 -10.31 -9.30
CA ILE A 17 -1.53 -8.88 -9.63
C ILE A 17 -0.13 -8.59 -10.17
N HIS A 18 0.90 -9.12 -9.52
CA HIS A 18 2.28 -8.95 -9.95
C HIS A 18 2.55 -9.54 -11.34
N GLU A 19 2.02 -10.73 -11.64
CA GLU A 19 2.11 -11.33 -12.96
C GLU A 19 1.36 -10.53 -14.03
N ILE A 20 0.13 -10.10 -13.75
CA ILE A 20 -0.67 -9.27 -14.67
C ILE A 20 0.10 -7.98 -14.99
N CYS A 21 0.60 -7.29 -13.97
CA CYS A 21 1.41 -6.09 -14.16
C CYS A 21 2.67 -6.35 -14.99
N ALA A 22 3.36 -7.47 -14.77
CA ALA A 22 4.54 -7.84 -15.53
C ALA A 22 4.22 -8.11 -17.02
N GLN A 23 3.14 -8.85 -17.29
CA GLN A 23 2.64 -9.10 -18.65
C GLN A 23 2.30 -7.80 -19.39
N MET A 24 1.70 -6.85 -18.68
CA MET A 24 1.36 -5.51 -19.20
C MET A 24 2.54 -4.52 -19.21
N ARG A 25 3.75 -4.96 -18.83
CA ARG A 25 4.98 -4.13 -18.73
C ARG A 25 4.86 -2.96 -17.76
N TYR A 26 4.01 -3.06 -16.75
CA TYR A 26 4.00 -2.09 -15.66
C TYR A 26 5.19 -2.32 -14.72
N PRO A 27 5.78 -1.24 -14.18
CA PRO A 27 6.88 -1.37 -13.22
C PRO A 27 6.38 -1.97 -11.90
N ARG A 28 7.27 -2.65 -11.17
CA ARG A 28 6.92 -3.34 -9.89
C ARG A 28 6.26 -2.42 -8.85
N ARG A 29 6.56 -1.12 -8.88
CA ARG A 29 5.89 -0.13 -8.00
C ARG A 29 4.38 -0.04 -8.25
N ILE A 30 3.94 -0.19 -9.49
CA ILE A 30 2.53 -0.16 -9.86
C ILE A 30 1.85 -1.45 -9.39
N ALA A 31 2.50 -2.61 -9.55
CA ALA A 31 2.00 -3.87 -9.03
C ALA A 31 1.73 -3.78 -7.51
N ARG A 32 2.71 -3.32 -6.74
CA ARG A 32 2.56 -3.12 -5.28
C ARG A 32 1.41 -2.18 -4.92
N LEU A 33 1.29 -1.07 -5.66
CA LEU A 33 0.21 -0.11 -5.42
C LEU A 33 -1.16 -0.70 -5.76
N CYS A 34 -1.26 -1.49 -6.83
CA CYS A 34 -2.47 -2.22 -7.18
C CYS A 34 -2.80 -3.30 -6.15
N THR A 35 -1.81 -3.99 -5.59
CA THR A 35 -2.00 -4.92 -4.45
C THR A 35 -2.56 -4.19 -3.24
N TYR A 36 -2.02 -3.02 -2.90
CA TYR A 36 -2.54 -2.22 -1.79
C TYR A 36 -4.00 -1.78 -2.03
N ILE A 37 -4.32 -1.29 -3.22
CA ILE A 37 -5.70 -0.94 -3.61
C ILE A 37 -6.61 -2.17 -3.50
N HIS A 38 -6.17 -3.32 -4.02
CA HIS A 38 -6.93 -4.56 -3.99
C HIS A 38 -7.31 -4.99 -2.58
N VAL A 39 -6.31 -5.06 -1.69
CA VAL A 39 -6.51 -5.44 -0.29
C VAL A 39 -7.48 -4.49 0.40
N LYS A 40 -7.27 -3.16 0.27
CA LYS A 40 -8.15 -2.18 0.89
C LYS A 40 -9.60 -2.27 0.39
N LEU A 41 -9.83 -2.52 -0.89
CA LEU A 41 -11.18 -2.67 -1.44
C LEU A 41 -11.85 -4.01 -1.10
N ILE A 42 -11.08 -5.06 -0.78
CA ILE A 42 -11.63 -6.34 -0.29
C ILE A 42 -11.98 -6.26 1.20
N GLU A 43 -11.10 -5.65 2.00
CA GLU A 43 -11.29 -5.52 3.44
C GLU A 43 -12.36 -4.49 3.80
N ASN A 44 -12.67 -3.57 2.88
CA ASN A 44 -13.62 -2.48 3.05
C ASN A 44 -14.65 -2.49 1.90
N ASP A 45 -15.20 -1.32 1.58
CA ASP A 45 -16.12 -1.16 0.45
C ASP A 45 -15.40 -0.65 -0.82
N GLU A 46 -16.10 -0.73 -1.96
CA GLU A 46 -15.56 -0.31 -3.26
C GLU A 46 -15.30 1.22 -3.37
N HIS A 47 -15.83 1.97 -2.41
CA HIS A 47 -15.76 3.42 -2.29
C HIS A 47 -14.73 3.86 -1.24
N TYR A 48 -13.89 2.96 -0.72
CA TYR A 48 -12.90 3.25 0.33
C TYR A 48 -12.08 4.51 0.04
N PHE A 49 -11.58 4.63 -1.19
CA PHE A 49 -10.77 5.76 -1.63
C PHE A 49 -11.59 6.99 -2.07
N GLU A 50 -12.92 6.90 -2.11
CA GLU A 50 -13.82 8.00 -2.47
C GLU A 50 -14.17 8.89 -1.28
N ARG A 51 -13.79 8.47 -0.07
CA ARG A 51 -13.93 9.25 1.18
C ARG A 51 -12.54 9.52 1.78
N PRO A 52 -12.37 10.63 2.51
CA PRO A 52 -11.14 10.86 3.27
C PRO A 52 -10.88 9.71 4.25
N GLN A 53 -9.63 9.27 4.32
CA GLN A 53 -9.17 8.22 5.24
C GLN A 53 -8.10 8.81 6.17
N PRO A 54 -8.50 9.69 7.13
CA PRO A 54 -7.56 10.48 7.92
C PRO A 54 -6.61 9.61 8.76
N GLU A 55 -7.07 8.46 9.25
CA GLU A 55 -6.27 7.51 10.02
C GLU A 55 -5.14 6.88 9.19
N ASP A 56 -5.46 6.42 7.99
CA ASP A 56 -4.51 5.85 7.04
C ASP A 56 -3.51 6.91 6.54
N GLU A 57 -4.01 8.11 6.23
CA GLU A 57 -3.20 9.26 5.81
C GLU A 57 -2.17 9.61 6.88
N ALA A 58 -2.63 9.78 8.13
CA ALA A 58 -1.79 10.11 9.27
C ALA A 58 -0.79 9.01 9.60
N ALA A 59 -1.23 7.74 9.61
CA ALA A 59 -0.34 6.61 9.83
C ALA A 59 0.79 6.56 8.79
N ILE A 60 0.47 6.77 7.51
CA ILE A 60 1.47 6.81 6.44
C ILE A 60 2.37 8.07 6.57
N GLY A 61 1.80 9.22 6.93
CA GLY A 61 2.52 10.47 7.20
C GLY A 61 3.58 10.30 8.29
N VAL A 62 3.21 9.67 9.40
CA VAL A 62 4.08 9.34 10.52
C VAL A 62 5.17 8.34 10.13
N LEU A 63 4.86 7.31 9.33
CA LEU A 63 5.86 6.36 8.82
C LEU A 63 6.86 7.03 7.86
N LEU A 64 6.40 8.00 7.07
CA LEU A 64 7.25 8.85 6.23
C LEU A 64 8.01 9.90 7.04
N GLY A 65 7.67 10.12 8.31
CA GLY A 65 8.24 11.16 9.17
C GLY A 65 7.86 12.57 8.74
N LYS A 66 6.69 12.74 8.10
CA LYS A 66 6.13 14.04 7.69
C LYS A 66 5.32 14.70 8.80
N GLU A 67 4.84 13.93 9.76
CA GLU A 67 4.00 14.36 10.88
C GLU A 67 4.65 13.91 12.19
N SER A 68 4.54 14.75 13.22
CA SER A 68 4.99 14.44 14.57
C SER A 68 3.94 13.61 15.30
N LEU A 69 4.40 12.78 16.24
CA LEU A 69 3.52 12.00 17.11
C LEU A 69 2.68 12.85 18.04
N GLU A 70 3.19 14.02 18.42
CA GLU A 70 2.49 14.96 19.28
C GLU A 70 1.33 15.66 18.55
N GLU A 71 1.32 15.61 17.21
CA GLU A 71 0.29 16.20 16.36
C GLU A 71 -0.91 15.24 16.14
N LEU A 72 -0.76 13.95 16.48
CA LEU A 72 -1.84 12.96 16.39
C LEU A 72 -2.76 13.08 17.61
N THR A 73 -4.02 13.44 17.37
CA THR A 73 -5.05 13.56 18.42
C THR A 73 -5.84 12.26 18.64
N ASP A 74 -5.62 11.24 17.80
CA ASP A 74 -6.31 9.96 17.88
C ASP A 74 -5.57 8.97 18.81
N PRO A 75 -6.20 8.49 19.90
CA PRO A 75 -5.61 7.52 20.82
C PRO A 75 -5.17 6.21 20.16
N HIS A 76 -5.87 5.74 19.12
CA HIS A 76 -5.53 4.51 18.41
C HIS A 76 -4.25 4.66 17.57
N LEU A 77 -4.00 5.86 17.00
CA LEU A 77 -2.78 6.14 16.27
C LEU A 77 -1.56 6.26 17.19
N VAL A 78 -1.76 6.79 18.40
CA VAL A 78 -0.73 6.82 19.45
C VAL A 78 -0.31 5.40 19.84
N GLU A 79 -1.27 4.47 20.02
CA GLU A 79 -0.97 3.07 20.33
C GLU A 79 -0.18 2.35 19.22
N ILE A 80 -0.50 2.62 17.94
CA ILE A 80 0.22 2.03 16.79
C ILE A 80 1.71 2.39 16.81
N THR A 81 2.09 3.52 17.38
CA THR A 81 3.50 3.95 17.41
C THR A 81 4.33 3.34 18.51
N HIS A 82 3.67 2.85 19.57
CA HIS A 82 4.27 1.97 20.56
C HIS A 82 4.24 0.50 20.11
N SER A 83 3.57 0.19 19.00
CA SER A 83 3.55 -1.16 18.46
C SER A 83 4.92 -1.59 17.93
N PRO A 84 5.22 -2.89 17.96
CA PRO A 84 6.39 -3.46 17.29
C PRO A 84 6.49 -3.08 15.81
N ILE A 85 5.36 -2.85 15.12
CA ILE A 85 5.29 -2.51 13.70
C ILE A 85 5.96 -1.16 13.43
N TYR A 86 5.67 -0.14 14.24
CA TYR A 86 6.30 1.18 14.09
C TYR A 86 7.80 1.14 14.37
N THR A 87 8.21 0.38 15.39
CA THR A 87 9.63 0.18 15.70
C THR A 87 10.36 -0.50 14.53
N VAL A 88 9.73 -1.49 13.89
CA VAL A 88 10.27 -2.16 12.70
C VAL A 88 10.34 -1.19 11.51
N ALA A 89 9.29 -0.41 11.25
CA ALA A 89 9.27 0.56 10.16
C ALA A 89 10.36 1.64 10.33
N ARG A 90 10.58 2.14 11.56
CA ARG A 90 11.66 3.10 11.84
C ARG A 90 13.05 2.49 11.63
N LYS A 91 13.25 1.23 12.03
CA LYS A 91 14.50 0.50 11.77
C LYS A 91 14.70 0.27 10.28
N LEU A 92 13.66 -0.11 9.55
CA LEU A 92 13.68 -0.28 8.10
C LEU A 92 14.05 1.02 7.39
N LYS A 93 13.41 2.14 7.74
CA LYS A 93 13.76 3.47 7.22
C LYS A 93 15.23 3.81 7.45
N LYS A 94 15.77 3.50 8.64
CA LYS A 94 17.20 3.69 8.94
C LYS A 94 18.08 2.84 8.03
N VAL A 95 17.72 1.57 7.81
CA VAL A 95 18.44 0.67 6.90
C VAL A 95 18.36 1.18 5.46
N GLU A 96 17.22 1.68 5.00
CA GLU A 96 17.09 2.25 3.66
C GLU A 96 17.93 3.52 3.49
N THR A 97 17.95 4.41 4.48
CA THR A 97 18.80 5.61 4.46
C THR A 97 20.28 5.24 4.43
N MET A 98 20.69 4.18 5.12
CA MET A 98 22.05 3.66 5.03
C MET A 98 22.33 3.07 3.64
N ALA A 99 21.42 2.27 3.12
CA ALA A 99 21.53 1.65 1.80
C ALA A 99 21.63 2.69 0.67
N GLU A 100 20.87 3.78 0.75
CA GLU A 100 20.97 4.90 -0.19
C GLU A 100 22.32 5.61 -0.06
N LYS A 101 22.70 6.03 1.15
CA LYS A 101 23.91 6.83 1.37
C LYS A 101 25.19 6.08 1.05
N GLU A 102 25.24 4.79 1.35
CA GLU A 102 26.45 3.99 1.24
C GLU A 102 26.53 3.24 -0.11
N TYR A 103 25.38 2.95 -0.74
CA TYR A 103 25.33 2.08 -1.94
C TYR A 103 24.48 2.63 -3.09
N GLY A 104 23.87 3.82 -2.96
CA GLY A 104 23.05 4.43 -4.01
C GLY A 104 21.75 3.67 -4.30
N LEU A 105 21.29 2.84 -3.35
CA LEU A 105 20.06 2.05 -3.50
C LEU A 105 18.84 2.92 -3.23
N GLU A 106 17.90 2.93 -4.17
CA GLU A 106 16.65 3.69 -4.09
C GLU A 106 15.79 3.25 -2.88
N TYR A 107 15.07 4.20 -2.26
CA TYR A 107 14.18 3.92 -1.14
C TYR A 107 12.96 3.08 -1.55
N TYR A 108 13.03 1.78 -1.29
CA TYR A 108 11.99 0.83 -1.69
C TYR A 108 10.66 1.02 -0.95
N ILE A 109 10.71 1.27 0.36
CA ILE A 109 9.58 1.47 1.28
C ILE A 109 9.14 2.93 1.25
N THR A 110 10.08 3.89 1.26
CA THR A 110 9.68 5.31 1.19
C THR A 110 8.93 5.63 -0.11
N SER A 111 9.38 5.10 -1.26
CA SER A 111 8.68 5.29 -2.53
C SER A 111 7.28 4.66 -2.52
N GLU A 112 7.14 3.49 -1.90
CA GLU A 112 5.87 2.80 -1.75
C GLU A 112 4.90 3.55 -0.82
N LEU A 113 5.35 3.96 0.37
CA LEU A 113 4.56 4.74 1.32
C LEU A 113 4.17 6.10 0.73
N THR A 114 5.07 6.73 -0.03
CA THR A 114 4.75 7.99 -0.73
C THR A 114 3.63 7.78 -1.74
N ALA A 115 3.69 6.72 -2.54
CA ALA A 115 2.63 6.42 -3.51
C ALA A 115 1.29 6.09 -2.83
N ARG A 116 1.31 5.40 -1.68
CA ARG A 116 0.11 5.15 -0.88
C ARG A 116 -0.46 6.45 -0.29
N LEU A 117 0.38 7.34 0.20
CA LEU A 117 -0.06 8.67 0.67
C LEU A 117 -0.70 9.47 -0.47
N GLN A 118 -0.14 9.39 -1.69
CA GLN A 118 -0.71 10.06 -2.86
C GLN A 118 -2.09 9.51 -3.24
N LEU A 119 -2.40 8.23 -2.99
CA LEU A 119 -3.77 7.73 -3.18
C LEU A 119 -4.79 8.45 -2.27
N HIS A 120 -4.37 8.85 -1.08
CA HIS A 120 -5.24 9.52 -0.11
C HIS A 120 -5.31 11.04 -0.37
N THR A 121 -4.18 11.65 -0.70
CA THR A 121 -4.00 13.11 -0.75
C THR A 121 -4.10 13.74 -2.14
N ASP A 122 -3.78 13.01 -3.20
CA ASP A 122 -3.77 13.52 -4.59
C ASP A 122 -4.89 12.88 -5.40
N THR A 123 -5.97 13.64 -5.63
CA THR A 123 -7.15 13.21 -6.37
C THR A 123 -6.82 12.74 -7.78
N ALA A 124 -5.95 13.45 -8.51
CA ALA A 124 -5.63 13.09 -9.89
C ALA A 124 -4.80 11.81 -9.95
N PHE A 125 -3.87 11.63 -9.01
CA PHE A 125 -3.12 10.38 -8.88
C PHE A 125 -4.04 9.21 -8.50
N ARG A 126 -4.91 9.41 -7.51
CA ARG A 126 -5.92 8.43 -7.09
C ARG A 126 -6.79 7.97 -8.25
N GLU A 127 -7.40 8.89 -8.98
CA GLU A 127 -8.29 8.57 -10.10
C GLU A 127 -7.58 7.74 -11.18
N ARG A 128 -6.36 8.13 -11.56
CA ARG A 128 -5.56 7.38 -12.54
C ARG A 128 -5.27 5.95 -12.07
N MET A 129 -4.89 5.80 -10.80
CA MET A 129 -4.54 4.50 -10.23
C MET A 129 -5.76 3.60 -10.02
N LEU A 130 -6.88 4.16 -9.55
CA LEU A 130 -8.14 3.42 -9.43
C LEU A 130 -8.69 3.02 -10.80
N HIS A 131 -8.58 3.88 -11.80
CA HIS A 131 -8.96 3.55 -13.17
C HIS A 131 -8.12 2.40 -13.73
N LEU A 132 -6.79 2.47 -13.57
CA LEU A 132 -5.88 1.39 -13.95
C LEU A 132 -6.27 0.09 -13.25
N TYR A 133 -6.45 0.14 -11.92
CA TYR A 133 -6.80 -1.03 -11.13
C TYR A 133 -8.14 -1.63 -11.57
N ARG A 134 -9.22 -0.84 -11.61
CA ARG A 134 -10.58 -1.31 -11.94
C ARG A 134 -10.64 -1.90 -13.35
N ASN A 135 -10.07 -1.21 -14.35
CA ASN A 135 -10.28 -1.56 -15.76
C ASN A 135 -9.25 -2.54 -16.34
N LYS A 136 -8.08 -2.69 -15.70
CA LYS A 136 -7.02 -3.58 -16.20
C LYS A 136 -6.73 -4.70 -15.23
N ILE A 137 -6.49 -4.37 -13.97
CA ILE A 137 -6.01 -5.36 -13.00
C ILE A 137 -7.15 -6.21 -12.46
N ARG A 138 -8.20 -5.58 -11.92
CA ARG A 138 -9.38 -6.27 -11.37
C ARG A 138 -10.08 -7.12 -12.44
N ALA A 139 -10.30 -6.55 -13.62
CA ALA A 139 -10.87 -7.28 -14.75
C ALA A 139 -10.07 -8.55 -15.09
N ALA A 140 -8.74 -8.44 -15.20
CA ALA A 140 -7.88 -9.58 -15.50
C ALA A 140 -7.81 -10.63 -14.36
N LEU A 141 -7.95 -10.21 -13.10
CA LEU A 141 -8.08 -11.13 -11.96
C LEU A 141 -9.40 -11.91 -12.03
N GLU A 142 -10.51 -11.23 -12.32
CA GLU A 142 -11.83 -11.84 -12.46
C GLU A 142 -11.85 -12.84 -13.63
N ASP A 143 -11.24 -12.50 -14.77
CA ASP A 143 -11.11 -13.41 -15.92
C ASP A 143 -10.30 -14.68 -15.59
N ARG A 144 -9.22 -14.55 -14.81
CA ARG A 144 -8.43 -15.71 -14.35
C ARG A 144 -9.27 -16.63 -13.48
N ARG A 145 -9.99 -16.08 -12.50
CA ARG A 145 -10.86 -16.86 -11.59
C ARG A 145 -12.02 -17.57 -12.28
N LEU A 146 -12.47 -17.08 -13.43
CA LEU A 146 -13.50 -17.73 -14.25
C LEU A 146 -12.94 -18.81 -15.19
N SER A 147 -11.61 -18.84 -15.37
CA SER A 147 -10.93 -19.79 -16.26
C SER A 147 -10.38 -21.03 -15.53
N ASP A 148 -10.34 -20.97 -14.18
CA ASP A 148 -9.96 -22.06 -13.27
C ASP A 148 -11.19 -22.84 -12.76
#